data_AF-A0A2E1X1A1-F1
#
_entry.id   AF-A0A2E1X1A1-F1
#
_cell.length_a   1.000
_cell.length_b   1.000
_cell.length_c   1.000
_cell.angle_alpha   90.00
_cell.angle_beta   90.00
_cell.angle_gamma   90.00
#
_symmetry.space_group_name_H-M   'P 1'
#
loop_
_entity.id
_entity.type
_entity.pdbx_description
1 polymer ?
#
loop_
_entity_poly.entity_id
_entity_poly.type
_entity_poly.pdbx_seq_one_letter_code
_entity_poly.pdbx_strand_id
1 'polypeptide(L)'
;MSRADSACLSHDILIVGGGGAGLRAAIAIGEENPDLTVGVISKIYPMRSHTVSAEGGAAAVIQESDSHDHHCYDTISGADWLADQDAVETF
;
A
#
# COMPACT_ATOMS: atom_id res chain seq x y z
N MET A 1 33.83 14.48 -24.26
CA MET A 1 32.53 13.79 -24.09
C MET A 1 32.03 14.11 -22.70
N SER A 2 31.22 15.17 -22.56
CA SER A 2 30.59 15.51 -21.29
C SER A 2 29.53 14.44 -21.01
N ARG A 3 29.67 13.73 -19.89
CA ARG A 3 28.53 13.02 -19.31
C ARG A 3 27.48 14.08 -19.05
N ALA A 4 26.32 13.96 -19.71
CA ALA A 4 25.16 14.73 -19.34
C ALA A 4 24.97 14.55 -17.82
N ASP A 5 24.84 15.67 -17.09
CA ASP A 5 24.21 15.68 -15.79
C ASP A 5 22.84 15.01 -15.95
N SER A 6 22.78 13.70 -15.70
CA SER A 6 21.52 13.05 -15.41
C SER A 6 21.08 13.68 -14.10
N ALA A 7 20.08 14.56 -14.15
CA ALA A 7 19.50 15.19 -12.98
C ALA A 7 19.03 14.08 -12.03
N CYS A 8 19.88 13.75 -11.06
CA CYS A 8 19.58 12.74 -10.05
C CYS A 8 18.59 13.38 -9.08
N LEU A 9 17.32 12.97 -9.17
CA LEU A 9 16.31 13.38 -8.21
C LEU A 9 16.60 12.65 -6.89
N SER A 10 16.75 13.42 -5.81
CA SER A 10 16.98 12.90 -4.46
C SER A 10 15.74 13.11 -3.62
N HIS A 11 15.28 12.03 -2.99
CA HIS A 11 14.16 12.00 -2.05
C HIS A 11 14.55 11.12 -0.86
N ASP A 12 14.03 11.41 0.33
CA ASP A 12 14.23 10.58 1.51
C ASP A 12 13.56 9.21 1.33
N ILE A 13 12.41 9.20 0.66
CA ILE A 13 11.65 7.98 0.36
C ILE A 13 11.24 7.98 -1.13
N LEU A 14 11.50 6.86 -1.80
CA LEU A 14 11.06 6.60 -3.18
C LEU A 14 10.03 5.47 -3.20
N ILE A 15 8.84 5.77 -3.72
CA ILE A 15 7.75 4.81 -3.92
C ILE A 15 7.65 4.48 -5.41
N VAL A 16 7.77 3.19 -5.73
CA VAL A 16 7.65 2.69 -7.11
C VAL A 16 6.28 2.03 -7.31
N GLY A 17 5.33 2.81 -7.81
CA GLY A 17 3.98 2.38 -8.14
C GLY A 17 2.92 3.36 -7.65
N GLY A 18 2.13 3.91 -8.57
CA GLY A 18 1.02 4.83 -8.27
C GLY A 18 -0.31 4.13 -7.99
N GLY A 19 -0.28 2.94 -7.38
CA GLY A 19 -1.47 2.19 -6.97
C GLY A 19 -1.96 2.62 -5.58
N GLY A 20 -3.09 2.05 -5.14
CA GLY A 20 -3.69 2.38 -3.84
C GLY A 20 -2.73 2.28 -2.66
N ALA A 21 -1.96 1.18 -2.58
CA ALA A 21 -0.96 0.98 -1.53
C ALA A 21 0.14 2.05 -1.53
N GLY A 22 0.72 2.35 -2.70
CA GLY A 22 1.79 3.35 -2.83
C GLY A 22 1.32 4.77 -2.50
N LEU A 23 0.11 5.15 -2.93
CA LEU A 23 -0.46 6.45 -2.59
C LEU A 23 -0.85 6.53 -1.12
N ARG A 24 -1.41 5.48 -0.52
CA ARG A 24 -1.71 5.46 0.92
C ARG A 24 -0.44 5.60 1.75
N ALA A 25 0.64 4.92 1.36
CA ALA A 25 1.95 5.05 2.01
C ALA A 25 2.49 6.48 1.89
N ALA A 26 2.41 7.11 0.71
CA ALA A 26 2.85 8.49 0.52
C ALA A 26 2.11 9.47 1.45
N ILE A 27 0.78 9.30 1.59
CA ILE A 27 -0.04 10.10 2.49
C ILE A 27 0.37 9.86 3.95
N ALA A 28 0.54 8.59 4.36
CA ALA A 28 0.90 8.24 5.75
C ALA A 28 2.26 8.83 6.15
N ILE A 29 3.24 8.80 5.26
CA ILE A 29 4.55 9.40 5.48
C ILE A 29 4.42 10.91 5.69
N GLY A 30 3.65 11.60 4.86
CA GLY A 30 3.43 13.05 4.99
C GLY A 30 2.63 13.43 6.24
N GLU A 31 1.72 12.56 6.69
CA GLU A 31 0.97 12.72 7.95
C GLU A 31 1.88 12.54 9.18
N GLU A 32 2.78 11.55 9.16
CA GLU A 32 3.69 11.24 10.26
C GLU A 32 4.86 12.22 10.36
N ASN A 33 5.47 12.59 9.23
CA ASN A 33 6.60 13.50 9.20
C ASN A 33 6.60 14.39 7.93
N PRO A 34 6.08 15.63 8.03
CA PRO A 34 6.02 16.57 6.91
C PRO A 34 7.37 17.03 6.36
N ASP A 35 8.47 16.85 7.11
CA ASP A 35 9.81 17.27 6.67
C ASP A 35 10.46 16.27 5.69
N LEU A 36 9.93 15.05 5.58
CA LEU A 36 10.43 14.03 4.67
C LEU A 36 9.96 14.27 3.24
N THR A 37 10.89 14.18 2.29
CA THR A 37 10.60 14.27 0.86
C THR A 37 10.23 12.90 0.29
N VAL A 38 9.05 12.80 -0.32
CA VAL A 38 8.54 11.55 -0.92
C VAL A 38 8.44 11.69 -2.44
N GLY A 39 9.20 10.87 -3.16
CA GLY A 39 9.08 10.71 -4.61
C GLY A 39 8.16 9.54 -4.96
N VAL A 40 7.09 9.76 -5.71
CA VAL A 40 6.24 8.68 -6.23
C VAL A 40 6.44 8.56 -7.74
N ILE A 41 6.97 7.42 -8.18
CA ILE A 41 7.16 7.12 -9.61
C ILE A 41 6.24 5.98 -10.02
N SER A 42 5.65 6.08 -11.21
CA SER A 42 4.76 5.05 -11.74
C SER A 42 4.93 4.94 -13.25
N LYS A 43 4.91 3.70 -13.77
CA LYS A 43 4.93 3.44 -15.22
C LYS A 43 3.71 4.03 -15.94
N ILE A 44 2.60 4.16 -15.23
CA ILE A 44 1.32 4.64 -15.74
C ILE A 44 0.73 5.68 -14.80
N TYR A 45 -0.16 6.52 -15.32
CA TYR A 45 -0.88 7.51 -14.52
C TYR A 45 -1.64 6.85 -13.37
N PRO A 46 -1.66 7.41 -12.14
CA PRO A 46 -2.22 6.73 -10.96
C PRO A 46 -3.66 6.22 -11.13
N MET A 47 -4.53 7.00 -11.78
CA MET A 47 -5.93 6.60 -12.08
C MET A 47 -6.05 5.45 -13.09
N ARG A 48 -4.94 4.98 -13.67
CA ARG A 48 -4.88 3.79 -14.52
C ARG A 48 -4.18 2.60 -13.85
N SER A 49 -3.80 2.72 -12.59
CA SER A 49 -3.35 1.57 -11.80
C SER A 49 -4.48 0.55 -11.68
N HIS A 50 -4.14 -0.74 -11.54
CA HIS A 50 -5.15 -1.80 -11.47
C HIS A 50 -6.05 -1.70 -10.22
N THR A 51 -5.68 -0.88 -9.23
CA THR A 51 -6.56 -0.51 -8.12
C THR A 51 -7.91 0.05 -8.62
N VAL A 52 -7.93 0.76 -9.77
CA VAL A 52 -9.17 1.31 -10.36
C VAL A 52 -10.14 0.23 -10.83
N SER A 53 -9.66 -1.00 -11.05
CA SER A 53 -10.45 -2.13 -11.55
C SER A 53 -11.09 -2.96 -10.43
N ALA A 54 -10.92 -2.58 -9.16
CA ALA A 54 -11.58 -3.28 -8.05
C ALA A 54 -13.09 -2.98 -8.04
N GLU A 55 -13.91 -4.02 -8.02
CA GLU A 55 -15.39 -3.89 -8.12
C GLU A 55 -16.12 -4.15 -6.80
N GLY A 56 -15.73 -5.20 -6.06
CA GLY A 56 -16.50 -5.69 -4.90
C GLY A 56 -16.40 -4.80 -3.65
N GLY A 57 -15.19 -4.36 -3.31
CA GLY A 57 -14.92 -3.56 -2.11
C GLY A 57 -13.64 -4.00 -1.39
N ALA A 58 -13.43 -3.47 -0.19
CA ALA A 58 -12.38 -3.87 0.74
C ALA A 58 -13.03 -4.38 2.04
N ALA A 59 -12.74 -5.63 2.41
CA ALA A 59 -13.28 -6.23 3.62
C ALA A 59 -12.66 -5.57 4.86
N ALA A 60 -13.47 -5.36 5.89
CA ALA A 60 -13.05 -4.84 7.19
C ALA A 60 -14.09 -5.19 8.26
N VAL A 61 -13.64 -5.29 9.52
CA VAL A 61 -14.52 -5.49 10.68
C VAL A 61 -15.08 -4.13 11.10
N ILE A 62 -16.29 -3.82 10.65
CA ILE A 62 -16.95 -2.51 10.87
C ILE A 62 -18.22 -2.66 11.72
N GLN A 63 -18.86 -3.82 11.69
CA GLN A 63 -20.12 -4.06 12.40
C GLN A 63 -19.87 -4.55 13.82
N GLU A 64 -20.73 -4.15 14.75
CA GLU A 64 -20.64 -4.56 16.16
C GLU A 64 -20.87 -6.08 16.36
N SER A 65 -21.56 -6.72 15.41
CA SER A 65 -21.74 -8.18 15.39
C SER A 65 -20.57 -8.95 14.76
N ASP A 66 -19.56 -8.25 14.23
CA ASP A 66 -18.38 -8.83 13.61
C ASP A 66 -17.18 -8.76 14.58
N SER A 67 -16.17 -9.59 14.36
CA SER A 67 -14.98 -9.61 15.22
C SER A 67 -13.70 -9.79 14.44
N HIS A 68 -12.63 -9.21 14.96
CA HIS A 68 -11.29 -9.36 14.41
C HIS A 68 -10.86 -10.83 14.36
N ASP A 69 -11.12 -11.60 15.42
CA ASP A 69 -10.79 -13.02 15.50
C ASP A 69 -11.47 -13.85 14.41
N HIS A 70 -12.74 -13.55 14.09
CA HIS A 70 -13.44 -14.20 12.98
C HIS A 70 -12.79 -13.85 11.63
N HIS A 71 -12.44 -12.59 11.42
CA HIS A 71 -11.75 -12.15 10.19
C HIS A 71 -10.39 -12.83 10.01
N CYS A 72 -9.61 -12.95 11.10
CA CYS A 72 -8.34 -13.66 11.09
C CYS A 72 -8.54 -15.14 10.79
N TYR A 73 -9.53 -15.79 11.42
CA TYR A 73 -9.84 -17.19 11.17
C TYR A 73 -10.24 -17.45 9.71
N ASP A 74 -11.10 -16.61 9.13
CA ASP A 74 -11.50 -16.70 7.71
C ASP A 74 -10.29 -16.53 6.78
N THR A 75 -9.37 -15.62 7.12
CA THR A 75 -8.14 -15.39 6.34
C THR A 75 -7.18 -16.58 6.42
N ILE A 76 -6.91 -17.09 7.62
CA ILE A 76 -5.98 -18.21 7.83
C ILE A 76 -6.52 -19.49 7.18
N SER A 77 -7.81 -19.78 7.41
CA SER A 77 -8.45 -20.97 6.82
C SER A 77 -8.60 -20.85 5.31
N GLY A 78 -8.93 -19.67 4.77
CA GLY A 78 -9.00 -19.41 3.33
C GLY A 78 -7.65 -19.44 2.62
N ALA A 79 -6.56 -19.21 3.35
CA ALA A 79 -5.18 -19.35 2.86
C ALA A 79 -4.62 -20.78 2.99
N ASP A 80 -5.48 -21.79 3.23
CA ASP A 80 -5.08 -23.18 3.49
C ASP A 80 -4.05 -23.31 4.62
N TRP A 81 -4.11 -22.44 5.63
CA TRP A 81 -3.18 -22.38 6.77
C TRP A 81 -1.72 -22.06 6.39
N LEU A 82 -1.48 -21.54 5.18
CA LEU A 82 -0.15 -21.17 4.69
C LEU A 82 0.18 -19.70 4.90
N ALA A 83 -0.79 -18.88 5.32
CA ALA A 83 -0.54 -17.49 5.69
C ALA A 83 0.32 -17.40 6.95
N ASP A 84 1.17 -16.38 7.00
CA ASP A 84 1.85 -15.97 8.22
C ASP A 84 0.80 -15.41 9.21
N GLN A 85 0.55 -16.14 10.29
CA GLN A 85 -0.52 -15.82 11.23
C GLN A 85 -0.24 -14.50 11.97
N ASP A 86 1.02 -14.20 12.28
CA ASP A 86 1.38 -12.94 12.94
C ASP A 86 1.07 -11.73 12.04
N ALA A 87 1.28 -11.89 10.73
CA ALA A 87 0.93 -10.88 9.74
C ALA A 87 -0.59 -10.72 9.58
N VAL A 88 -1.35 -11.83 9.63
CA VAL A 88 -2.82 -11.81 9.56
C VAL A 88 -3.44 -11.18 10.82
N GLU A 89 -2.88 -11.43 12.00
CA GLU A 89 -3.34 -10.81 13.26
C GLU A 89 -3.05 -9.31 13.33
N THR A 90 -2.07 -8.83 12.55
CA THR A 90 -1.72 -7.40 12.48
C THR A 90 -2.56 -6.64 11.43
N PHE A 91 -3.12 -7.34 10.44
CA PHE A 91 -3.77 -6.79 9.25
C PHE A 91 -5.26 -6.52 9.46
#